data_AF-A0A8B9BJ06-F1
#
_entry.id   AF-A0A8B9BJ06-F1
#
_cell.length_a   1.000
_cell.length_b   1.000
_cell.length_c   1.000
_cell.angle_alpha   90.00
_cell.angle_beta   90.00
_cell.angle_gamma   90.00
#
_symmetry.space_group_name_H-M   'P 1'
#
loop_
_entity.id
_entity.type
_entity.pdbx_description
1 polymer ?
#
loop_
_entity_poly.entity_id
_entity_poly.type
_entity_poly.pdbx_seq_one_letter_code
_entity_poly.pdbx_strand_id
1 'polypeptide(L)'
;MARLLQEMEERKREQSGVALGDLLFTALKQWQLWTLVDLLVLIFGLCHWLRRRRRGPGSSSKHGSSIRKEEDNDDADQDSDFDDTWDLGRVWVDSTQWPAPYMADKCKVVEELVEELLGACQGLSRNCLFNPWLQPAIGVGCLYKGWSAWEDNILYRLLMPLRPPPRHAFHPELGAEGETPARKPGLRVELECACVREQLVGDMLCFLHHPEDELRRRQEPSLLRTLCTNSYLNVEKTTRWFQALVKAAWELLPQSHHCRLTVLPSCHYCKINLASVSESTLSIEFTLRVQIDGSDCFLSLE
;
A
#
# COMPACT_ATOMS: atom_id res chain seq x y z
N MET A 1 0.03 53.35 62.15
CA MET A 1 -0.10 53.51 60.68
C MET A 1 1.09 52.96 59.90
N ALA A 2 2.35 53.15 60.36
CA ALA A 2 3.53 52.64 59.64
C ALA A 2 3.57 51.09 59.46
N ARG A 3 3.07 50.33 60.44
CA ARG A 3 3.12 48.85 60.39
C ARG A 3 2.19 48.22 59.34
N LEU A 4 1.04 48.84 59.06
CA LEU A 4 0.06 48.37 58.06
C LEU A 4 0.50 48.67 56.62
N LEU A 5 1.24 49.78 56.41
CA LEU A 5 1.80 50.09 55.09
C LEU A 5 2.90 49.10 54.70
N GLN A 6 3.72 48.68 55.67
CA GLN A 6 4.79 47.70 55.44
C GLN A 6 4.23 46.31 55.09
N GLU A 7 3.20 45.83 55.80
CA GLU A 7 2.55 44.55 55.48
C GLU A 7 1.83 44.54 54.12
N MET A 8 1.30 45.69 53.69
CA MET A 8 0.67 45.81 52.37
C MET A 8 1.70 45.80 51.23
N GLU A 9 2.86 46.40 51.46
CA GLU A 9 3.94 46.45 50.48
C GLU A 9 4.62 45.08 50.31
N GLU A 10 4.77 44.32 51.41
CA GLU A 10 5.30 42.96 51.40
C GLU A 10 4.38 41.99 50.65
N ARG A 11 3.06 42.01 50.94
CA ARG A 11 2.09 41.17 50.21
C ARG A 11 2.00 41.50 48.71
N LYS A 12 2.13 42.77 48.34
CA LYS A 12 2.12 43.19 46.93
C LYS A 12 3.36 42.69 46.20
N ARG A 13 4.51 42.64 46.89
CA ARG A 13 5.78 42.13 46.36
C ARG A 13 5.74 40.62 46.15
N GLU A 14 5.18 39.87 47.10
CA GLU A 14 4.98 38.42 46.98
C GLU A 14 4.00 38.04 45.86
N GLN A 15 2.85 38.72 45.76
CA GLN A 15 1.89 38.49 44.67
C GLN A 15 2.47 38.84 43.29
N SER A 16 3.31 39.88 43.20
CA SER A 16 3.97 40.25 41.94
C SER A 16 5.03 39.24 41.50
N GLY A 17 5.73 38.59 42.45
CA GLY A 17 6.72 37.56 42.15
C GLY A 17 6.11 36.27 41.61
N VAL A 18 4.96 35.86 42.16
CA VAL A 18 4.22 34.67 41.69
C VAL A 18 3.62 34.90 40.29
N ALA A 19 3.01 36.05 40.06
CA ALA A 19 2.43 36.40 38.75
C ALA A 19 3.48 36.56 37.64
N LEU A 20 4.68 37.08 37.96
CA LEU A 20 5.78 37.17 37.01
C LEU A 20 6.37 35.79 36.69
N GLY A 21 6.44 34.90 37.69
CA GLY A 21 6.89 33.52 37.52
C GLY A 21 6.00 32.73 36.56
N ASP A 22 4.68 32.86 36.67
CA ASP A 22 3.72 32.18 35.79
C ASP A 22 3.75 32.72 34.35
N LEU A 23 3.95 34.04 34.18
CA LEU A 23 4.11 34.66 32.86
C LEU A 23 5.42 34.24 32.17
N LEU A 24 6.52 34.13 32.92
CA LEU A 24 7.80 33.65 32.39
C LEU A 24 7.76 32.16 32.06
N PHE A 25 7.05 31.35 32.86
CA PHE A 25 6.89 29.92 32.63
C PHE A 25 6.00 29.62 31.42
N THR A 26 4.93 30.39 31.22
CA THR A 26 4.06 30.28 30.04
C THR A 26 4.79 30.72 28.76
N ALA A 27 5.58 31.80 28.82
CA ALA A 27 6.43 32.22 27.71
C ALA A 27 7.51 31.17 27.36
N LEU A 28 8.11 30.53 28.36
CA LEU A 28 9.11 29.48 28.16
C LEU A 28 8.50 28.21 27.52
N LYS A 29 7.29 27.81 27.92
CA LYS A 29 6.56 26.70 27.29
C LYS A 29 6.13 27.01 25.86
N GLN A 30 5.69 28.23 25.60
CA GLN A 30 5.33 28.69 24.25
C GLN A 30 6.55 28.54 23.31
N TRP A 31 7.74 28.99 23.75
CA TRP A 31 8.95 28.93 22.94
C TRP A 31 9.38 27.50 22.61
N GLN A 32 9.27 26.58 23.58
CA GLN A 32 9.54 25.15 23.37
C GLN A 32 8.61 24.51 22.33
N LEU A 33 7.33 24.90 22.30
CA LEU A 33 6.36 24.39 21.31
C LEU A 33 6.71 24.85 19.89
N TRP A 34 7.10 26.12 19.70
CA TRP A 34 7.52 26.61 18.38
C TRP A 34 8.78 25.89 17.88
N THR A 35 9.76 25.65 18.76
CA THR A 35 10.97 24.89 18.38
C THR A 35 10.69 23.45 17.95
N LEU A 36 9.67 22.80 18.54
CA LEU A 36 9.24 21.46 18.12
C LEU A 36 8.54 21.47 16.75
N VAL A 37 7.73 22.49 16.48
CA VAL A 37 7.08 22.66 15.17
C VAL A 37 8.12 22.89 14.08
N ASP A 38 9.09 23.78 14.31
CA ASP A 38 10.17 24.04 13.34
C ASP A 38 11.02 22.80 13.07
N LEU A 39 11.31 22.00 14.10
CA LEU A 39 12.04 20.74 13.96
C LEU A 39 11.26 19.71 13.15
N LEU A 40 9.95 19.59 13.37
CA LEU A 40 9.08 18.68 12.62
C LEU A 40 9.01 19.07 11.13
N VAL A 41 8.91 20.36 10.82
CA VAL A 41 8.92 20.86 9.44
C VAL A 41 10.26 20.57 8.76
N LEU A 42 11.38 20.77 9.46
CA LEU A 42 12.72 20.45 8.96
C LEU A 42 12.88 18.95 8.66
N ILE A 43 12.45 18.09 9.57
CA ILE A 43 12.51 16.62 9.40
C ILE A 43 11.65 16.20 8.20
N PHE A 44 10.43 16.72 8.09
CA PHE A 44 9.53 16.40 6.97
C PHE A 44 10.12 16.85 5.62
N GLY A 45 10.68 18.06 5.56
CA GLY A 45 11.37 18.58 4.38
C GLY A 45 12.59 17.75 4.00
N LEU A 46 13.40 17.33 4.98
CA LEU A 46 14.57 16.48 4.76
C LEU A 46 14.17 15.09 4.26
N CYS A 47 13.14 14.47 4.86
CA CYS A 47 12.59 13.19 4.41
C CYS A 47 12.07 13.28 2.97
N HIS A 48 11.36 14.35 2.64
CA HIS A 48 10.84 14.58 1.30
C HIS A 48 11.97 14.80 0.28
N TRP A 49 13.00 15.57 0.65
CA TRP A 49 14.18 15.79 -0.18
C TRP A 49 14.97 14.50 -0.41
N LEU A 50 15.17 13.68 0.63
CA LEU A 50 15.84 12.38 0.51
C LEU A 50 15.05 11.40 -0.37
N ARG A 51 13.72 11.37 -0.27
CA ARG A 51 12.87 10.58 -1.19
C ARG A 51 13.02 11.05 -2.63
N ARG A 52 13.04 12.37 -2.87
CA ARG A 52 13.22 12.95 -4.21
C ARG A 52 14.60 12.63 -4.78
N ARG A 53 15.66 12.63 -3.97
CA ARG A 53 17.04 12.34 -4.42
C ARG A 53 17.29 10.87 -4.72
N ARG A 54 16.54 9.94 -4.11
CA ARG A 54 16.60 8.50 -4.41
C ARG A 54 15.97 8.13 -5.76
N ARG A 55 15.11 8.99 -6.32
CA ARG A 55 14.63 8.90 -7.71
C ARG A 55 15.65 9.59 -8.62
N GLY A 56 16.78 8.93 -8.90
CA GLY A 56 17.86 9.50 -9.73
C GLY A 56 17.43 9.70 -11.21
N PRO A 57 18.08 10.61 -11.96
CA PRO A 57 17.72 10.94 -13.34
C PRO A 57 18.15 9.81 -14.29
N GLY A 58 17.20 9.18 -14.98
CA GLY A 58 17.47 8.14 -15.97
C GLY A 58 18.22 8.68 -17.19
N SER A 59 19.38 8.08 -17.47
CA SER A 59 20.24 8.38 -18.63
C SER A 59 19.56 7.95 -19.94
N SER A 60 19.43 8.91 -20.85
CA SER A 60 18.92 8.73 -22.22
C SER A 60 19.97 8.07 -23.13
N SER A 61 19.64 6.94 -23.74
CA SER A 61 20.32 6.44 -24.93
C SER A 61 19.30 6.27 -26.06
N LYS A 62 19.45 7.11 -27.09
CA LYS A 62 18.72 7.04 -28.36
C LYS A 62 19.20 5.83 -29.17
N HIS A 63 18.27 4.97 -29.61
CA HIS A 63 18.42 4.32 -30.91
C HIS A 63 17.05 4.11 -31.56
N GLY A 64 16.92 4.63 -32.78
CA GLY A 64 15.73 4.48 -33.59
C GLY A 64 15.78 3.21 -34.42
N SER A 65 14.62 2.69 -34.76
CA SER A 65 14.41 1.99 -36.02
C SER A 65 12.96 2.22 -36.45
N SER A 66 12.81 2.69 -37.68
CA SER A 66 11.55 2.72 -38.40
C SER A 66 11.11 1.31 -38.74
N ILE A 67 9.81 1.04 -38.92
CA ILE A 67 9.24 0.36 -40.10
C ILE A 67 7.70 0.31 -39.99
N ARG A 68 7.10 0.93 -41.02
CA ARG A 68 5.87 0.67 -41.81
C ARG A 68 4.65 -0.02 -41.16
N LYS A 69 3.53 0.70 -41.32
CA LYS A 69 2.15 0.25 -41.20
C LYS A 69 1.81 -0.75 -42.31
N GLU A 70 1.08 -1.80 -41.97
CA GLU A 70 0.05 -2.38 -42.84
C GLU A 70 -1.22 -2.56 -42.00
N GLU A 71 -2.32 -2.09 -42.57
CA GLU A 71 -3.69 -2.30 -42.13
C GLU A 71 -4.18 -3.60 -42.78
N ASP A 72 -4.84 -4.49 -42.03
CA ASP A 72 -5.93 -5.29 -42.61
C ASP A 72 -6.96 -5.66 -41.53
N ASN A 73 -8.20 -5.79 -42.00
CA ASN A 73 -9.45 -5.75 -41.27
C ASN A 73 -10.01 -7.15 -40.98
N ASP A 74 -10.77 -7.20 -39.89
CA ASP A 74 -11.98 -7.99 -39.61
C ASP A 74 -11.96 -9.53 -39.44
N ASP A 75 -12.58 -9.88 -38.29
CA ASP A 75 -13.41 -11.05 -37.96
C ASP A 75 -12.78 -12.45 -37.80
N ALA A 76 -12.67 -12.89 -36.54
CA ALA A 76 -13.32 -14.11 -36.05
C ALA A 76 -13.12 -14.28 -34.53
N ASP A 77 -14.17 -14.77 -33.87
CA ASP A 77 -14.17 -15.34 -32.53
C ASP A 77 -12.93 -16.20 -32.25
N GLN A 78 -12.37 -16.12 -31.04
CA GLN A 78 -11.75 -17.30 -30.43
C GLN A 78 -11.58 -17.21 -28.92
N ASP A 79 -11.81 -18.39 -28.36
CA ASP A 79 -11.64 -18.84 -26.99
C ASP A 79 -10.31 -18.44 -26.35
N SER A 80 -10.39 -18.44 -25.03
CA SER A 80 -9.28 -18.54 -24.09
C SER A 80 -8.17 -19.50 -24.54
N ASP A 81 -6.96 -18.96 -24.69
CA ASP A 81 -5.73 -19.54 -24.14
C ASP A 81 -4.67 -18.44 -24.10
N PHE A 82 -4.50 -17.83 -22.92
CA PHE A 82 -3.32 -17.01 -22.64
C PHE A 82 -2.38 -17.89 -21.79
N ASP A 83 -1.66 -18.77 -22.48
CA ASP A 83 -0.31 -19.13 -22.04
C ASP A 83 0.55 -17.91 -22.36
N ASP A 84 1.32 -17.41 -21.38
CA ASP A 84 2.53 -16.63 -21.60
C ASP A 84 3.19 -16.28 -20.26
N THR A 85 4.02 -17.20 -19.79
CA THR A 85 4.97 -17.00 -18.69
C THR A 85 6.16 -16.16 -19.15
N TRP A 86 5.97 -14.91 -19.62
CA TRP A 86 7.14 -14.10 -20.01
C TRP A 86 7.01 -12.61 -19.64
N ASP A 87 7.82 -12.23 -18.65
CA ASP A 87 8.50 -10.93 -18.56
C ASP A 87 7.63 -9.66 -18.62
N LEU A 88 6.60 -9.60 -17.76
CA LEU A 88 5.81 -8.38 -17.49
C LEU A 88 6.65 -7.17 -17.06
N GLY A 89 7.88 -7.38 -16.57
CA GLY A 89 8.83 -6.31 -16.26
C GLY A 89 9.24 -5.49 -17.49
N ARG A 90 9.20 -6.09 -18.69
CA ARG A 90 9.58 -5.43 -19.95
C ARG A 90 8.40 -4.71 -20.61
N VAL A 91 7.18 -5.24 -20.49
CA VAL A 91 5.95 -4.65 -21.04
C VAL A 91 5.61 -3.30 -20.38
N TRP A 92 5.96 -3.12 -19.11
CA TRP A 92 5.72 -1.87 -18.39
C TRP A 92 6.62 -0.70 -18.81
N VAL A 93 7.79 -0.97 -19.38
CA VAL A 93 8.71 0.09 -19.85
C VAL A 93 8.15 0.79 -21.10
N ASP A 94 7.49 0.05 -21.99
CA ASP A 94 7.03 0.56 -23.29
C ASP A 94 5.69 1.32 -23.26
N SER A 95 4.94 1.24 -22.17
CA SER A 95 3.58 1.81 -22.11
C SER A 95 3.49 3.13 -21.32
N THR A 96 4.62 3.71 -20.96
CA THR A 96 4.72 4.93 -20.15
C THR A 96 4.47 6.19 -21.01
N GLN A 97 3.25 6.37 -21.53
CA GLN A 97 2.89 7.65 -22.13
C GLN A 97 2.63 8.64 -21.00
N TRP A 98 3.60 9.53 -20.77
CA TRP A 98 3.52 10.53 -19.72
C TRP A 98 2.35 11.50 -19.95
N PRO A 99 1.58 11.85 -18.90
CA PRO A 99 0.46 12.76 -19.03
C PRO A 99 0.93 14.08 -19.63
N ALA A 100 0.10 14.69 -20.47
CA ALA A 100 0.36 16.01 -20.99
C ALA A 100 0.56 17.02 -19.81
N PRO A 101 1.37 18.08 -19.97
CA PRO A 101 1.76 18.97 -18.86
C PRO A 101 0.60 19.57 -18.05
N TYR A 102 -0.58 19.76 -18.67
CA TYR A 102 -1.78 20.29 -18.01
C TYR A 102 -2.46 19.29 -17.05
N MET A 103 -2.04 18.03 -17.06
CA MET A 103 -2.52 16.96 -16.18
C MET A 103 -1.59 16.70 -14.98
N ALA A 104 -0.42 17.36 -14.91
CA ALA A 104 0.56 17.12 -13.86
C ALA A 104 0.00 17.36 -12.45
N ASP A 105 -0.80 18.42 -12.27
CA ASP A 105 -1.44 18.72 -10.98
C ASP A 105 -2.51 17.70 -10.60
N LYS A 106 -3.30 17.20 -11.58
CA LYS A 106 -4.27 16.13 -11.34
C LYS A 106 -3.57 14.82 -10.97
N CYS A 107 -2.50 14.45 -11.67
CA CYS A 107 -1.71 13.26 -11.36
C CYS A 107 -1.12 13.31 -9.95
N LYS A 108 -0.64 14.47 -9.52
CA LYS A 108 -0.10 14.63 -8.16
C LYS A 108 -1.15 14.38 -7.07
N VAL A 109 -2.37 14.91 -7.23
CA VAL A 109 -3.47 14.66 -6.28
C VAL A 109 -3.84 13.18 -6.23
N VAL A 110 -3.80 12.50 -7.37
CA VAL A 110 -4.07 11.05 -7.44
C VAL A 110 -2.95 10.24 -6.78
N GLU A 111 -1.69 10.59 -7.02
CA GLU A 111 -0.55 9.96 -6.35
C GLU A 111 -0.66 10.09 -4.83
N GLU A 112 -0.96 11.28 -4.30
CA GLU A 112 -1.14 11.51 -2.86
C GLU A 112 -2.29 10.66 -2.30
N LEU A 113 -3.44 10.61 -2.99
CA LEU A 113 -4.58 9.79 -2.58
C LEU A 113 -4.27 8.29 -2.58
N VAL A 114 -3.57 7.82 -3.61
CA VAL A 114 -3.11 6.42 -3.72
C VAL A 114 -2.14 6.09 -2.60
N GLU A 115 -1.18 6.98 -2.30
CA GLU A 115 -0.23 6.79 -1.21
C GLU A 115 -0.92 6.69 0.15
N GLU A 116 -1.92 7.54 0.43
CA GLU A 116 -2.72 7.49 1.66
C GLU A 116 -3.53 6.20 1.78
N LEU A 117 -4.21 5.79 0.71
CA LEU A 117 -4.99 4.54 0.67
C LEU A 117 -4.10 3.31 0.89
N LEU A 118 -2.95 3.27 0.23
CA LEU A 118 -1.99 2.19 0.40
C LEU A 118 -1.41 2.19 1.82
N GLY A 119 -1.16 3.36 2.40
CA GLY A 119 -0.73 3.51 3.78
C GLY A 119 -1.75 2.94 4.77
N ALA A 120 -3.04 3.27 4.59
CA ALA A 120 -4.12 2.74 5.40
C ALA A 120 -4.26 1.21 5.26
N CYS A 121 -4.19 0.68 4.03
CA CYS A 121 -4.20 -0.77 3.78
C CYS A 121 -3.04 -1.49 4.47
N GLN A 122 -1.82 -0.92 4.40
CA GLN A 122 -0.65 -1.46 5.09
C GLN A 122 -0.84 -1.47 6.61
N GLY A 123 -1.37 -0.37 7.18
CA GLY A 123 -1.68 -0.29 8.60
C GLY A 123 -2.65 -1.39 9.05
N LEU A 124 -3.76 -1.55 8.32
CA LEU A 124 -4.75 -2.58 8.61
C LEU A 124 -4.18 -4.00 8.46
N SER A 125 -3.44 -4.28 7.38
CA SER A 125 -2.86 -5.62 7.18
C SER A 125 -1.86 -6.02 8.26
N ARG A 126 -1.08 -5.07 8.79
CA ARG A 126 -0.11 -5.32 9.88
C ARG A 126 -0.77 -5.60 11.22
N ASN A 127 -1.99 -5.12 11.43
CA ASN A 127 -2.75 -5.38 12.66
C ASN A 127 -3.34 -6.80 12.69
N CYS A 128 -3.39 -7.50 11.55
CA CYS A 128 -3.80 -8.89 11.47
C CYS A 128 -2.58 -9.82 11.43
N LEU A 129 -2.32 -10.54 12.52
CA LEU A 129 -1.15 -11.43 12.63
C LEU A 129 -1.18 -12.64 11.68
N PHE A 130 -2.35 -13.02 11.17
CA PHE A 130 -2.54 -14.27 10.44
C PHE A 130 -2.83 -14.07 8.93
N ASN A 131 -2.83 -12.82 8.44
CA ASN A 131 -3.05 -12.46 7.04
C ASN A 131 -1.74 -11.93 6.39
N PRO A 132 -1.64 -11.90 5.05
CA PRO A 132 -0.47 -11.35 4.38
C PRO A 132 -0.23 -9.88 4.74
N TRP A 133 1.03 -9.51 4.85
CA TRP A 133 1.41 -8.12 5.04
C TRP A 133 1.69 -7.44 3.71
N LEU A 134 1.06 -6.29 3.50
CA LEU A 134 1.32 -5.48 2.32
C LEU A 134 2.67 -4.75 2.46
N GLN A 135 3.47 -4.79 1.41
CA GLN A 135 4.65 -3.94 1.23
C GLN A 135 4.29 -2.67 0.45
N PRO A 136 5.18 -1.65 0.44
CA PRO A 136 5.05 -0.52 -0.46
C PRO A 136 4.89 -0.96 -1.92
N ALA A 137 4.04 -0.26 -2.67
CA ALA A 137 3.82 -0.55 -4.09
C ALA A 137 5.12 -0.39 -4.89
N ILE A 138 5.33 -1.28 -5.86
CA ILE A 138 6.50 -1.27 -6.75
C ILE A 138 6.03 -0.86 -8.14
N GLY A 139 6.18 0.43 -8.45
CA GLY A 139 5.80 0.98 -9.74
C GLY A 139 4.35 1.43 -9.82
N VAL A 140 4.17 2.60 -10.46
CA VAL A 140 2.88 3.19 -10.82
C VAL A 140 2.90 3.37 -12.33
N GLY A 141 2.13 2.56 -13.05
CA GLY A 141 1.94 2.74 -14.49
C GLY A 141 0.67 3.55 -14.72
N CYS A 142 0.76 4.70 -15.39
CA CYS A 142 -0.41 5.46 -15.81
C CYS A 142 -0.66 5.18 -17.30
N LEU A 143 -1.76 4.49 -17.61
CA LEU A 143 -2.22 4.27 -18.98
C LEU A 143 -3.40 5.21 -19.24
N TYR A 144 -3.20 6.18 -20.12
CA TYR A 144 -4.30 6.98 -20.63
C TYR A 144 -5.05 6.15 -21.69
N LYS A 145 -6.28 5.74 -21.36
CA LYS A 145 -7.09 4.93 -22.27
C LYS A 145 -8.02 5.85 -23.06
N GLY A 146 -7.58 6.41 -24.18
CA GLY A 146 -8.54 6.90 -25.19
C GLY A 146 -8.10 8.00 -26.14
N TRP A 147 -8.05 7.66 -27.43
CA TRP A 147 -8.28 8.59 -28.55
C TRP A 147 -9.77 8.81 -28.85
N SER A 148 -10.69 8.48 -27.93
CA SER A 148 -12.13 8.76 -28.09
C SER A 148 -12.57 9.86 -27.13
N ALA A 149 -13.22 10.88 -27.70
CA ALA A 149 -13.33 12.24 -27.18
C ALA A 149 -14.18 12.50 -25.92
N TRP A 150 -14.54 11.49 -25.10
CA TRP A 150 -15.60 11.68 -24.10
C TRP A 150 -15.46 10.98 -22.74
N GLU A 151 -14.32 10.40 -22.37
CA GLU A 151 -14.17 9.81 -21.03
C GLU A 151 -12.73 9.97 -20.51
N ASP A 152 -12.54 10.87 -19.55
CA ASP A 152 -11.29 11.14 -18.80
C ASP A 152 -10.91 9.96 -17.87
N ASN A 153 -10.95 8.72 -18.36
CA ASN A 153 -10.72 7.51 -17.58
C ASN A 153 -9.21 7.22 -17.51
N ILE A 154 -8.51 7.90 -16.58
CA ILE A 154 -7.10 7.60 -16.29
C ILE A 154 -7.04 6.27 -15.54
N LEU A 155 -6.27 5.32 -16.07
CA LEU A 155 -6.04 4.02 -15.44
C LEU A 155 -4.66 3.99 -14.78
N TYR A 156 -4.64 3.85 -13.45
CA TYR A 156 -3.42 3.64 -12.68
C TYR A 156 -3.26 2.16 -12.38
N ARG A 157 -2.11 1.58 -12.71
CA ARG A 157 -1.75 0.21 -12.35
C ARG A 157 -0.68 0.22 -11.27
N LEU A 158 -0.92 -0.55 -10.22
CA LEU A 158 -0.08 -0.64 -9.03
C LEU A 158 0.25 -2.09 -8.72
N LEU A 159 1.53 -2.37 -8.50
CA LEU A 159 1.99 -3.70 -8.09
C LEU A 159 2.20 -3.71 -6.58
N MET A 160 1.55 -4.64 -5.89
CA MET A 160 1.52 -4.72 -4.44
C MET A 160 2.19 -6.00 -3.94
N PRO A 161 3.43 -5.93 -3.42
CA PRO A 161 4.10 -7.11 -2.91
C PRO A 161 3.49 -7.57 -1.59
N LEU A 162 3.29 -8.87 -1.45
CA LEU A 162 2.87 -9.55 -0.23
C LEU A 162 4.09 -10.11 0.51
N ARG A 163 4.05 -10.01 1.83
CA ARG A 163 4.91 -10.80 2.73
C ARG A 163 4.09 -11.82 3.52
N PRO A 164 4.69 -12.97 3.85
CA PRO A 164 4.04 -13.94 4.71
C PRO A 164 3.81 -13.34 6.11
N PRO A 165 2.69 -13.70 6.78
CA PRO A 165 2.53 -13.43 8.21
C PRO A 165 3.58 -14.21 9.03
N PRO A 166 3.79 -13.86 10.31
CA PRO A 166 4.69 -14.59 11.19
C PRO A 166 4.40 -16.09 11.17
N ARG A 167 5.48 -16.88 11.16
CA ARG A 167 5.41 -18.36 11.19
C ARG A 167 4.75 -18.98 9.96
N HIS A 168 4.62 -18.22 8.88
CA HIS A 168 4.30 -18.71 7.57
C HIS A 168 5.51 -18.46 6.66
N ALA A 169 5.78 -19.40 5.78
CA ALA A 169 6.79 -19.28 4.74
C ALA A 169 6.10 -19.33 3.37
N PHE A 170 6.53 -18.44 2.48
CA PHE A 170 6.08 -18.39 1.10
C PHE A 170 7.16 -19.07 0.25
N HIS A 171 6.77 -20.16 -0.42
CA HIS A 171 7.61 -20.95 -1.30
C HIS A 171 7.08 -20.84 -2.73
N PRO A 172 7.64 -19.94 -3.55
CA PRO A 172 7.23 -19.81 -4.92
C PRO A 172 7.73 -21.01 -5.74
N GLU A 173 6.81 -21.71 -6.39
CA GLU A 173 7.08 -22.86 -7.25
C GLU A 173 6.91 -22.42 -8.70
N LEU A 174 8.02 -22.36 -9.45
CA LEU A 174 7.99 -22.19 -10.89
C LEU A 174 7.59 -23.53 -11.52
N GLY A 175 6.70 -23.51 -12.52
CA GLY A 175 6.30 -24.71 -13.23
C GLY A 175 7.52 -25.43 -13.81
N ALA A 176 7.62 -26.74 -13.60
CA ALA A 176 8.71 -27.53 -14.18
C ALA A 176 8.48 -27.68 -15.69
N GLU A 177 9.47 -27.27 -16.50
CA GLU A 177 9.57 -27.66 -17.90
C GLU A 177 10.04 -29.13 -17.96
N GLY A 178 9.10 -30.07 -18.07
CA GLY A 178 9.40 -31.50 -18.29
C GLY A 178 8.26 -32.49 -18.03
N GLU A 179 7.88 -33.23 -19.07
CA GLU A 179 7.12 -34.50 -19.20
C GLU A 179 5.78 -34.70 -18.45
N THR A 180 5.33 -33.76 -17.63
CA THR A 180 3.97 -33.70 -17.08
C THR A 180 3.31 -32.39 -17.51
N PRO A 181 1.97 -32.26 -17.56
CA PRO A 181 1.35 -31.00 -17.93
C PRO A 181 1.94 -29.89 -17.05
N ALA A 182 2.52 -28.87 -17.70
CA ALA A 182 3.28 -27.81 -17.06
C ALA A 182 2.53 -27.33 -15.81
N ARG A 183 3.07 -27.64 -14.64
CA ARG A 183 2.41 -27.33 -13.38
C ARG A 183 2.35 -25.81 -13.30
N LYS A 184 1.15 -25.23 -13.25
CA LYS A 184 0.98 -23.77 -13.21
C LYS A 184 1.85 -23.18 -12.09
N PRO A 185 2.54 -22.05 -12.33
CA PRO A 185 3.31 -21.39 -11.30
C PRO A 185 2.40 -21.10 -10.11
N GLY A 186 2.88 -21.37 -8.91
CA GLY A 186 2.06 -21.34 -7.71
C GLY A 186 2.84 -20.88 -6.50
N LEU A 187 2.14 -20.31 -5.53
CA LEU A 187 2.74 -19.94 -4.26
C LEU A 187 2.33 -20.94 -3.19
N ARG A 188 3.22 -21.85 -2.83
CA ARG A 188 3.01 -22.75 -1.71
C ARG A 188 3.25 -22.00 -0.40
N VAL A 189 2.38 -22.24 0.57
CA VAL A 189 2.48 -21.69 1.91
C VAL A 189 2.77 -22.82 2.87
N GLU A 190 3.79 -22.64 3.69
CA GLU A 190 4.17 -23.59 4.73
C GLU A 190 4.08 -22.95 6.11
N LEU A 191 3.71 -23.76 7.10
CA LEU A 191 3.68 -23.33 8.50
C LEU A 191 5.00 -23.69 9.17
N GLU A 192 5.53 -22.75 9.93
CA GLU A 192 6.71 -22.98 10.75
C GLU A 192 6.32 -23.05 12.24
N CYS A 193 7.01 -23.88 13.02
CA CYS A 193 6.71 -24.06 14.44
C CYS A 193 6.81 -22.78 15.29
N ALA A 194 5.68 -22.26 15.78
CA ALA A 194 5.63 -21.08 16.62
C ALA A 194 5.93 -21.28 18.13
N CYS A 195 6.19 -22.49 18.63
CA CYS A 195 6.20 -22.77 20.08
C CYS A 195 7.14 -21.87 20.90
N VAL A 196 8.31 -21.53 20.35
CA VAL A 196 9.25 -20.63 21.03
C VAL A 196 8.65 -19.22 21.20
N ARG A 197 7.98 -18.70 20.16
CA ARG A 197 7.31 -17.39 20.23
C ARG A 197 6.10 -17.43 21.14
N GLU A 198 5.32 -18.50 21.06
CA GLU A 198 4.18 -18.72 21.95
C GLU A 198 4.61 -18.64 23.42
N GLN A 199 5.70 -19.30 23.79
CA GLN A 199 6.20 -19.29 25.17
C GLN A 199 6.77 -17.93 25.60
N LEU A 200 7.41 -17.20 24.69
CA LEU A 200 8.11 -15.94 25.01
C LEU A 200 7.23 -14.69 24.91
N VAL A 201 6.34 -14.63 23.92
CA VAL A 201 5.50 -13.47 23.60
C VAL A 201 4.04 -13.73 23.94
N GLY A 202 3.55 -14.95 23.72
CA GLY A 202 2.16 -15.33 24.00
C GLY A 202 1.11 -14.65 23.12
N ASP A 203 1.51 -14.08 21.97
CA ASP A 203 0.62 -13.39 21.04
C ASP A 203 -0.07 -14.32 20.04
N MET A 204 0.40 -15.57 19.92
CA MET A 204 -0.19 -16.60 19.07
C MET A 204 0.13 -18.00 19.61
N LEU A 205 -0.78 -18.96 19.38
CA LEU A 205 -0.56 -20.39 19.60
C LEU A 205 0.07 -21.04 18.36
N CYS A 206 0.81 -22.11 18.59
CA CYS A 206 1.42 -22.89 17.53
C CYS A 206 0.41 -23.72 16.73
N PHE A 207 0.24 -23.37 15.45
CA PHE A 207 -0.64 -24.10 14.52
C PHE A 207 -0.24 -25.57 14.30
N LEU A 208 1.01 -25.96 14.56
CA LEU A 208 1.50 -27.33 14.34
C LEU A 208 1.29 -28.25 15.55
N HIS A 209 1.19 -27.69 16.76
CA HIS A 209 1.22 -28.47 17.99
C HIS A 209 -0.05 -28.35 18.85
N HIS A 210 -0.93 -27.38 18.57
CA HIS A 210 -2.25 -27.31 19.19
C HIS A 210 -3.31 -28.03 18.35
N PRO A 211 -4.29 -28.68 18.99
CA PRO A 211 -5.41 -29.27 18.28
C PRO A 211 -6.29 -28.18 17.65
N GLU A 212 -6.87 -28.49 16.50
CA GLU A 212 -7.63 -27.52 15.71
C GLU A 212 -8.81 -26.89 16.47
N ASP A 213 -9.50 -27.66 17.30
CA ASP A 213 -10.65 -27.16 18.05
C ASP A 213 -10.26 -26.12 19.11
N GLU A 214 -9.04 -26.17 19.62
CA GLU A 214 -8.50 -25.15 20.52
C GLU A 214 -8.14 -23.89 19.73
N LEU A 215 -7.45 -24.05 18.60
CA LEU A 215 -7.06 -22.95 17.73
C LEU A 215 -8.29 -22.14 17.29
N ARG A 216 -9.36 -22.81 16.85
CA ARG A 216 -10.63 -22.18 16.44
C ARG A 216 -11.31 -21.36 17.54
N ARG A 217 -11.08 -21.69 18.81
CA ARG A 217 -11.68 -21.01 19.96
C ARG A 217 -10.84 -19.85 20.47
N ARG A 218 -9.51 -19.94 20.33
CA ARG A 218 -8.55 -19.05 20.99
C ARG A 218 -7.87 -18.05 20.05
N GLN A 219 -7.86 -18.29 18.75
CA GLN A 219 -7.24 -17.37 17.78
C GLN A 219 -7.92 -17.40 16.41
N GLU A 220 -7.58 -16.41 15.58
CA GLU A 220 -8.04 -16.38 14.20
C GLU A 220 -7.46 -17.56 13.39
N PRO A 221 -8.16 -18.04 12.36
CA PRO A 221 -7.65 -19.11 11.51
C PRO A 221 -6.35 -18.68 10.81
N SER A 222 -5.44 -19.63 10.58
CA SER A 222 -4.22 -19.37 9.81
C SER A 222 -4.53 -18.97 8.36
N LEU A 223 -3.55 -18.34 7.73
CA LEU A 223 -3.57 -18.05 6.30
C LEU A 223 -3.90 -19.28 5.44
N LEU A 224 -3.39 -20.45 5.84
CA LEU A 224 -3.67 -21.72 5.18
C LEU A 224 -5.16 -22.08 5.14
N ARG A 225 -5.92 -21.69 6.17
CA ARG A 225 -7.36 -21.96 6.23
C ARG A 225 -8.19 -20.90 5.53
N THR A 226 -7.72 -19.66 5.50
CA THR A 226 -8.48 -18.53 4.97
C THR A 226 -8.22 -18.32 3.48
N LEU A 227 -6.96 -18.17 3.07
CA LEU A 227 -6.58 -17.73 1.74
C LEU A 227 -6.00 -18.83 0.85
N CYS A 228 -5.73 -20.02 1.38
CA CYS A 228 -5.17 -21.12 0.60
C CYS A 228 -6.22 -22.16 0.15
N THR A 229 -5.82 -22.95 -0.86
CA THR A 229 -6.45 -24.20 -1.29
C THR A 229 -5.33 -25.24 -1.42
N ASN A 230 -5.42 -26.34 -0.66
CA ASN A 230 -4.39 -27.39 -0.65
C ASN A 230 -2.95 -26.89 -0.37
N SER A 231 -2.80 -25.93 0.54
CA SER A 231 -1.53 -25.25 0.87
C SER A 231 -0.97 -24.31 -0.20
N TYR A 232 -1.69 -24.06 -1.28
CA TYR A 232 -1.34 -23.03 -2.26
C TYR A 232 -2.19 -21.79 -2.05
N LEU A 233 -1.59 -20.60 -2.10
CA LEU A 233 -2.33 -19.34 -2.02
C LEU A 233 -3.33 -19.25 -3.18
N ASN A 234 -4.61 -19.10 -2.85
CA ASN A 234 -5.67 -19.01 -3.84
C ASN A 234 -5.84 -17.55 -4.26
N VAL A 235 -5.61 -17.28 -5.55
CA VAL A 235 -5.66 -15.94 -6.13
C VAL A 235 -7.00 -15.27 -5.85
N GLU A 236 -8.11 -15.95 -6.10
CA GLU A 236 -9.44 -15.39 -5.96
C GLU A 236 -9.79 -15.05 -4.50
N LYS A 237 -9.50 -15.94 -3.55
CA LYS A 237 -9.69 -15.68 -2.11
C LYS A 237 -8.83 -14.51 -1.65
N THR A 238 -7.57 -14.46 -2.11
CA THR A 238 -6.63 -13.39 -1.76
C THR A 238 -7.07 -12.05 -2.34
N THR A 239 -7.55 -12.03 -3.59
CA THR A 239 -8.10 -10.85 -4.24
C THR A 239 -9.33 -10.34 -3.50
N ARG A 240 -10.28 -11.22 -3.13
CA ARG A 240 -11.46 -10.83 -2.33
C ARG A 240 -11.08 -10.26 -0.97
N TRP A 241 -10.11 -10.87 -0.30
CA TRP A 241 -9.57 -10.35 0.96
C TRP A 241 -9.00 -8.94 0.78
N PHE A 242 -8.19 -8.73 -0.26
CA PHE A 242 -7.61 -7.41 -0.52
C PHE A 242 -8.67 -6.38 -0.92
N GLN A 243 -9.69 -6.76 -1.68
CA GLN A 243 -10.83 -5.90 -2.00
C GLN A 243 -11.59 -5.46 -0.73
N ALA A 244 -11.78 -6.36 0.25
CA ALA A 244 -12.38 -6.03 1.53
C ALA A 244 -11.47 -5.09 2.35
N LEU A 245 -10.16 -5.33 2.33
CA LEU A 245 -9.16 -4.47 2.98
C LEU A 245 -9.16 -3.05 2.41
N VAL A 246 -9.23 -2.91 1.07
CA VAL A 246 -9.31 -1.60 0.40
C VAL A 246 -10.57 -0.84 0.81
N LYS A 247 -11.72 -1.52 0.88
CA LYS A 247 -12.96 -0.89 1.39
C LYS A 247 -12.79 -0.43 2.83
N ALA A 248 -12.30 -1.29 3.71
CA ALA A 248 -12.08 -0.94 5.12
C ALA A 248 -11.09 0.22 5.29
N ALA A 249 -10.01 0.25 4.50
CA ALA A 249 -9.03 1.32 4.50
C ALA A 249 -9.63 2.65 4.01
N TRP A 250 -10.48 2.60 2.99
CA TRP A 250 -11.15 3.78 2.45
C TRP A 250 -12.01 4.48 3.49
N GLU A 251 -12.79 3.72 4.28
CA GLU A 251 -13.64 4.28 5.34
C GLU A 251 -12.85 4.99 6.45
N LEU A 252 -11.54 4.75 6.58
CA LEU A 252 -10.68 5.44 7.54
C LEU A 252 -10.14 6.78 7.01
N LEU A 253 -10.25 7.03 5.71
CA LEU A 253 -9.71 8.22 5.08
C LEU A 253 -10.72 9.37 5.09
N PRO A 254 -10.30 10.63 5.36
CA PRO A 254 -11.17 11.81 5.27
C PRO A 254 -11.84 11.99 3.90
N GLN A 255 -11.20 11.51 2.84
CA GLN A 255 -11.66 11.61 1.45
C GLN A 255 -12.90 10.75 1.19
N SER A 256 -13.19 9.75 2.03
CA SER A 256 -14.41 8.94 1.93
C SER A 256 -15.70 9.75 2.05
N HIS A 257 -15.66 10.90 2.73
CA HIS A 257 -16.80 11.80 2.86
C HIS A 257 -17.11 12.59 1.59
N HIS A 258 -16.13 12.73 0.69
CA HIS A 258 -16.22 13.61 -0.48
C HIS A 258 -16.19 12.85 -1.81
N CYS A 259 -15.69 11.61 -1.79
CA CYS A 259 -15.55 10.75 -2.95
C CYS A 259 -16.08 9.36 -2.65
N ARG A 260 -16.78 8.77 -3.62
CA ARG A 260 -17.27 7.40 -3.51
C ARG A 260 -16.27 6.44 -4.12
N LEU A 261 -15.80 5.48 -3.33
CA LEU A 261 -15.04 4.34 -3.82
C LEU A 261 -15.98 3.18 -4.17
N THR A 262 -15.83 2.65 -5.38
CA THR A 262 -16.51 1.43 -5.82
C THR A 262 -15.46 0.40 -6.22
N VAL A 263 -15.45 -0.76 -5.56
CA VAL A 263 -14.65 -1.89 -5.98
C VAL A 263 -15.39 -2.65 -7.06
N LEU A 264 -14.75 -2.82 -8.21
CA LEU A 264 -15.28 -3.57 -9.35
C LEU A 264 -15.03 -5.08 -9.17
N PRO A 265 -15.94 -5.94 -9.66
CA PRO A 265 -15.77 -7.38 -9.57
C PRO A 265 -14.57 -7.82 -10.42
N SER A 266 -13.63 -8.52 -9.79
CA SER A 266 -12.50 -9.18 -10.45
C SER A 266 -11.98 -10.30 -9.56
N CYS A 267 -11.49 -11.38 -10.19
CA CYS A 267 -10.96 -12.56 -9.51
C CYS A 267 -9.43 -12.51 -9.34
N HIS A 268 -8.73 -11.81 -10.22
CA HIS A 268 -7.25 -11.84 -10.29
C HIS A 268 -6.60 -10.52 -9.86
N TYR A 269 -7.36 -9.44 -9.79
CA TYR A 269 -6.87 -8.13 -9.41
C TYR A 269 -7.94 -7.35 -8.65
N CYS A 270 -7.54 -6.29 -7.96
CA CYS A 270 -8.50 -5.36 -7.37
C CYS A 270 -8.57 -4.12 -8.24
N LYS A 271 -9.76 -3.86 -8.80
CA LYS A 271 -10.01 -2.63 -9.54
C LYS A 271 -10.96 -1.77 -8.75
N ILE A 272 -10.61 -0.51 -8.57
CA ILE A 272 -11.45 0.48 -7.90
C ILE A 272 -11.73 1.64 -8.83
N ASN A 273 -12.93 2.18 -8.71
CA ASN A 273 -13.34 3.43 -9.30
C ASN A 273 -13.61 4.43 -8.20
N LEU A 274 -13.02 5.62 -8.34
CA LEU A 274 -13.25 6.76 -7.48
C LEU A 274 -14.10 7.76 -8.25
N ALA A 275 -15.33 7.98 -7.79
CA ALA A 275 -16.23 8.97 -8.34
C ALA A 275 -16.25 10.19 -7.41
N SER A 276 -15.88 11.35 -7.94
CA SER A 276 -16.06 12.63 -7.26
C SER A 276 -17.41 13.26 -7.62
N VAL A 277 -17.82 14.27 -6.85
CA VAL A 277 -19.03 15.07 -7.09
C VAL A 277 -18.97 15.78 -8.46
N SER A 278 -17.78 15.96 -9.04
CA SER A 278 -17.55 16.59 -10.34
C SER A 278 -17.61 15.63 -11.54
N GLU A 279 -18.22 14.44 -11.39
CA GLU A 279 -18.40 13.39 -12.43
C GLU A 279 -17.14 12.80 -13.06
N SER A 280 -15.95 13.30 -12.73
CA SER A 280 -14.70 12.68 -13.14
C SER A 280 -14.49 11.35 -12.42
N THR A 281 -14.31 10.27 -13.19
CA THR A 281 -14.04 8.93 -12.69
C THR A 281 -12.57 8.57 -12.83
N LEU A 282 -11.96 8.17 -11.72
CA LEU A 282 -10.58 7.67 -11.69
C LEU A 282 -10.60 6.17 -11.47
N SER A 283 -9.90 5.41 -12.32
CA SER A 283 -9.75 3.96 -12.18
C SER A 283 -8.36 3.58 -11.72
N ILE A 284 -8.28 2.73 -10.70
CA ILE A 284 -7.01 2.18 -10.19
C ILE A 284 -7.11 0.65 -10.16
N GLU A 285 -6.11 -0.02 -10.70
CA GLU A 285 -5.93 -1.47 -10.74
C GLU A 285 -4.73 -1.85 -9.87
N PHE A 286 -4.96 -2.70 -8.88
CA PHE A 286 -3.94 -3.29 -8.02
C PHE A 286 -3.73 -4.76 -8.38
N THR A 287 -2.48 -5.13 -8.61
CA THR A 287 -2.07 -6.52 -8.81
C THR A 287 -1.21 -6.96 -7.63
N LEU A 288 -1.62 -8.04 -6.96
CA LEU A 288 -0.85 -8.62 -5.86
C LEU A 288 0.33 -9.43 -6.40
N ARG A 289 1.50 -9.27 -5.77
CA ARG A 289 2.76 -9.88 -6.20
C ARG A 289 3.44 -10.55 -5.02
N VAL A 290 4.28 -11.55 -5.27
CA VAL A 290 5.19 -12.11 -4.25
C VAL A 290 6.62 -12.02 -4.73
N GLN A 291 7.51 -11.57 -3.85
CA GLN A 291 8.94 -11.48 -4.17
C GLN A 291 9.56 -12.89 -4.20
N ILE A 292 10.35 -13.18 -5.23
CA ILE A 292 11.15 -14.40 -5.31
C ILE A 292 12.50 -14.14 -4.67
N ASP A 293 12.86 -14.95 -3.67
CA ASP A 293 14.04 -14.86 -2.80
C ASP A 293 15.23 -14.05 -3.37
N GLY A 294 15.51 -12.91 -2.74
CA GLY A 294 16.73 -12.10 -2.94
C GLY A 294 16.89 -11.44 -4.31
N SER A 295 15.97 -11.68 -5.24
CA SER A 295 15.95 -11.08 -6.57
C SER A 295 14.97 -9.92 -6.65
N ASP A 296 15.13 -9.05 -7.65
CA ASP A 296 14.13 -8.05 -8.05
C ASP A 296 12.96 -8.69 -8.84
N CYS A 297 12.87 -10.02 -8.86
CA CYS A 297 11.82 -10.75 -9.56
C CYS A 297 10.58 -10.94 -8.67
N PHE A 298 9.41 -10.71 -9.26
CA PHE A 298 8.12 -10.83 -8.60
C PHE A 298 7.22 -11.78 -9.37
N LEU A 299 6.61 -12.74 -8.68
CA LEU A 299 5.56 -13.58 -9.23
C LEU A 299 4.22 -12.88 -9.16
N SER A 300 3.51 -12.87 -10.29
CA SER A 300 2.09 -12.51 -10.35
C SER A 300 1.28 -13.62 -9.67
N LEU A 301 0.30 -13.22 -8.87
CA LEU A 301 -0.77 -14.11 -8.47
C LEU A 301 -1.82 -14.05 -9.59
N GLU A 302 -1.64 -14.83 -10.66
CA GLU A 302 -2.57 -14.96 -11.79
C GLU A 302 -3.34 -16.28 -11.72
#